data_AF-A0AA36JP06-F1
#
_entry.id   AF-A0AA36JP06-F1
#
_cell.length_a   1.000
_cell.length_b   1.000
_cell.length_c   1.000
_cell.angle_alpha   90.00
_cell.angle_beta   90.00
_cell.angle_gamma   90.00
#
_symmetry.space_group_name_H-M   'P 1'
#
loop_
_entity.id
_entity.type
_entity.pdbx_description
1 polymer ?
#
loop_
_entity_poly.entity_id
_entity_poly.type
_entity_poly.pdbx_seq_one_letter_code
_entity_poly.pdbx_strand_id
1 'polypeptide(L)'
;MRLKEAQDKQRARKEQAEDVREGRFQYDAQRVLQLKDGAILLKIKSQNERREKKNQKVKTEREKQRQDLLQEGKNPYEVWRREEMEVRKEEQHLRLRAQAELRSEKLVEQLIAEDKTYKRNMQESKKKREQKEEFQRQVGNYAKEKKITQYIRKMTIGNVDVLDPTGTALRIDPSKVSIQRTNAFGLGRARTEEIQNVARQVKSGNTRIEQWKEANQNTEEEEEAEALRMEQEQMDNFLRSASGEDGDPFEVEEPEEDEEEESEEAVGVGERVKAQASGTGRAYDD
;
A
#
# COMPACT_ATOMS: atom_id res chain seq x y z
N MET A 1 60.80 -28.62 -8.24
CA MET A 1 60.58 -27.18 -8.00
C MET A 1 59.11 -26.90 -7.67
N ARG A 2 58.14 -27.26 -8.53
CA ARG A 2 56.69 -27.03 -8.35
C ARG A 2 56.08 -27.50 -7.01
N LEU A 3 56.54 -28.62 -6.45
CA LEU A 3 56.01 -29.14 -5.18
C LEU A 3 56.37 -28.24 -3.98
N LYS A 4 57.59 -27.69 -3.96
CA LYS A 4 58.06 -26.80 -2.90
C LYS A 4 57.27 -25.49 -2.93
N GLU A 5 57.11 -24.89 -4.12
CA GLU A 5 56.28 -23.69 -4.31
C GLU A 5 54.82 -23.89 -3.87
N ALA A 6 54.25 -25.08 -4.10
CA ALA A 6 52.90 -25.39 -3.65
C ALA A 6 52.82 -25.54 -2.11
N GLN A 7 53.82 -26.15 -1.49
CA GLN A 7 53.93 -26.27 -0.03
C GLN A 7 54.13 -24.90 0.63
N ASP A 8 54.97 -24.04 0.07
CA ASP A 8 55.21 -22.68 0.56
C ASP A 8 53.94 -21.83 0.46
N LYS A 9 53.19 -21.94 -0.64
CA LYS A 9 51.86 -21.28 -0.78
C LYS A 9 50.85 -21.81 0.23
N GLN A 10 50.84 -23.11 0.52
CA GLN A 10 49.96 -23.68 1.54
C GLN A 10 50.35 -23.24 2.94
N ARG A 11 51.65 -23.15 3.24
CA ARG A 11 52.16 -22.66 4.52
C ARG A 11 51.81 -21.19 4.72
N ALA A 12 52.04 -20.34 3.73
CA ALA A 12 51.66 -18.93 3.76
C ALA A 12 50.14 -18.75 3.95
N ARG A 13 49.31 -19.58 3.32
CA ARG A 13 47.85 -19.56 3.53
C ARG A 13 47.44 -19.99 4.95
N LYS A 14 48.15 -20.94 5.55
CA LYS A 14 47.90 -21.36 6.93
C LYS A 14 48.29 -20.28 7.93
N GLU A 15 49.46 -19.67 7.73
CA GLU A 15 49.96 -18.55 8.54
C GLU A 15 49.00 -17.36 8.46
N GLN A 16 48.55 -16.97 7.26
CA GLN A 16 47.50 -15.96 7.09
C GLN A 16 46.18 -16.32 7.79
N ALA A 17 45.81 -17.61 7.80
CA ALA A 17 44.60 -18.06 8.50
C ALA A 17 44.79 -18.05 10.03
N GLU A 18 45.99 -18.30 10.53
CA GLU A 18 46.37 -18.22 11.93
C GLU A 18 46.38 -16.77 12.40
N ASP A 19 47.00 -15.85 11.65
CA ASP A 19 46.99 -14.41 11.95
C ASP A 19 45.56 -13.84 12.04
N VAL A 20 44.68 -14.24 11.11
CA VAL A 20 43.26 -13.82 11.15
C VAL A 20 42.54 -14.41 12.37
N ARG A 21 42.86 -15.64 12.77
CA ARG A 21 42.27 -16.26 13.97
C ARG A 21 42.76 -15.59 15.24
N GLU A 22 44.06 -15.32 15.34
CA GLU A 22 44.67 -14.64 16.48
C GLU A 22 44.18 -13.20 16.60
N GLY A 23 44.09 -12.47 15.50
CA GLY A 23 43.53 -11.11 15.47
C GLY A 23 42.08 -11.07 15.93
N ARG A 24 41.24 -12.03 15.50
CA ARG A 24 39.86 -12.16 15.99
C ARG A 24 39.80 -12.49 17.49
N PHE A 25 40.61 -13.45 17.93
CA PHE A 25 40.66 -13.84 19.35
C PHE A 25 41.08 -12.66 20.24
N GLN A 26 42.11 -11.92 19.85
CA GLN A 26 42.57 -10.75 20.60
C GLN A 26 41.52 -9.63 20.61
N TYR A 27 40.86 -9.37 19.49
CA TYR A 27 39.77 -8.39 19.41
C TYR A 27 38.59 -8.77 20.32
N ASP A 28 38.15 -10.02 20.29
CA ASP A 28 37.07 -10.52 21.13
C ASP A 28 37.45 -10.49 22.62
N ALA A 29 38.69 -10.87 22.96
CA ALA A 29 39.21 -10.80 24.32
C ALA A 29 39.26 -9.36 24.85
N GLN A 30 39.72 -8.40 24.05
CA GLN A 30 39.74 -6.98 24.41
C GLN A 30 38.33 -6.43 24.57
N ARG A 31 37.39 -6.77 23.67
CA ARG A 31 35.99 -6.35 23.78
C ARG A 31 35.33 -6.89 25.05
N VAL A 32 35.58 -8.15 25.40
CA VAL A 32 35.05 -8.74 26.64
C VAL A 32 35.66 -8.08 27.88
N LEU A 33 36.96 -7.74 27.86
CA LEU A 33 37.60 -6.98 28.94
C LEU A 33 37.04 -5.56 29.04
N GLN A 34 36.84 -4.85 27.93
CA GLN A 34 36.22 -3.52 27.91
C GLN A 34 34.77 -3.54 28.40
N LEU A 35 34.00 -4.59 28.10
CA LEU A 35 32.66 -4.79 28.67
C LEU A 35 32.72 -5.08 30.18
N LYS A 36 33.76 -5.78 30.65
CA LYS A 36 34.00 -6.09 32.07
C LYS A 36 34.54 -4.91 32.89
N ASP A 37 35.30 -4.04 32.27
CA ASP A 37 35.85 -2.82 32.89
C ASP A 37 34.95 -1.59 32.64
N GLY A 38 33.84 -1.78 31.93
CA GLY A 38 33.06 -0.71 31.33
C GLY A 38 31.94 -0.12 32.19
N ALA A 39 31.57 1.11 31.83
CA ALA A 39 30.40 1.85 32.30
C ALA A 39 29.06 1.07 32.18
N ILE A 40 28.99 0.09 31.27
CA ILE A 40 27.81 -0.77 31.08
C ILE A 40 27.55 -1.65 32.30
N LEU A 41 28.59 -2.25 32.92
CA LEU A 41 28.40 -3.02 34.15
C LEU A 41 28.01 -2.15 35.33
N LEU A 42 28.55 -0.93 35.43
CA LEU A 42 28.11 0.04 36.43
C LEU A 42 26.65 0.46 36.20
N LYS A 43 26.21 0.61 34.95
CA LYS A 43 24.81 0.87 34.59
C LYS A 43 23.89 -0.30 34.93
N ILE A 44 24.30 -1.53 34.66
CA ILE A 44 23.54 -2.73 35.02
C ILE A 44 23.45 -2.86 36.55
N LYS A 45 24.56 -2.63 37.28
CA LYS A 45 24.58 -2.63 38.75
C LYS A 45 23.66 -1.56 39.31
N SER A 46 23.72 -0.32 38.82
CA SER A 46 22.85 0.76 39.31
C SER A 46 21.37 0.51 38.97
N GLN A 47 21.06 -0.07 37.80
CA GLN A 47 19.71 -0.51 37.47
C GLN A 47 19.23 -1.63 38.38
N ASN A 48 20.07 -2.62 38.66
CA ASN A 48 19.74 -3.71 39.57
C ASN A 48 19.52 -3.21 41.00
N GLU A 49 20.38 -2.32 41.52
CA GLU A 49 20.20 -1.68 42.82
C GLU A 49 18.88 -0.88 42.87
N ARG A 50 18.53 -0.16 41.80
CA ARG A 50 17.25 0.56 41.72
C ARG A 50 16.07 -0.41 41.73
N ARG A 51 16.15 -1.53 41.00
CA ARG A 51 15.14 -2.59 41.00
C ARG A 51 15.01 -3.25 42.37
N GLU A 52 16.13 -3.55 43.03
CA GLU A 52 16.15 -4.11 44.37
C GLU A 52 15.50 -3.16 45.39
N LYS A 53 15.83 -1.87 45.34
CA LYS A 53 15.18 -0.85 46.20
C LYS A 53 13.68 -0.77 45.94
N LYS A 54 13.25 -0.78 44.68
CA LYS A 54 11.81 -0.82 44.33
C LYS A 54 11.14 -2.08 44.89
N ASN A 55 11.75 -3.24 44.69
CA ASN A 55 11.23 -4.52 45.19
C ASN A 55 11.17 -4.56 46.72
N GLN A 56 12.15 -3.97 47.40
CA GLN A 56 12.14 -3.84 48.86
C GLN A 56 10.98 -2.95 49.32
N LYS A 57 10.75 -1.81 48.67
CA LYS A 57 9.60 -0.94 48.96
C LYS A 57 8.27 -1.67 48.80
N VAL A 58 8.06 -2.33 47.65
CA VAL A 58 6.86 -3.12 47.38
C VAL A 58 6.67 -4.23 48.42
N LYS A 59 7.75 -4.90 48.84
CA LYS A 59 7.68 -5.91 49.92
C LYS A 59 7.27 -5.29 51.24
N THR A 60 7.88 -4.17 51.63
CA THR A 60 7.52 -3.47 52.88
C THR A 60 6.08 -2.94 52.87
N GLU A 61 5.59 -2.48 51.73
CA GLU A 61 4.20 -2.04 51.56
C GLU A 61 3.23 -3.20 51.65
N ARG A 62 3.53 -4.33 50.99
CA ARG A 62 2.73 -5.57 51.10
C ARG A 62 2.73 -6.13 52.52
N GLU A 63 3.85 -6.04 53.23
CA GLU A 63 3.94 -6.46 54.63
C GLU A 63 3.11 -5.56 55.56
N LYS A 64 3.11 -4.24 55.33
CA LYS A 64 2.23 -3.30 56.04
C LYS A 64 0.76 -3.60 55.76
N GLN A 65 0.35 -3.69 54.49
CA GLN A 65 -1.01 -4.05 54.10
C GLN A 65 -1.45 -5.38 54.70
N ARG A 66 -0.56 -6.37 54.75
CA ARG A 66 -0.83 -7.65 55.41
C ARG A 66 -1.08 -7.48 56.91
N GLN A 67 -0.28 -6.66 57.59
CA GLN A 67 -0.48 -6.38 59.01
C GLN A 67 -1.79 -5.63 59.25
N ASP A 68 -2.12 -4.65 58.42
CA ASP A 68 -3.36 -3.87 58.50
C ASP A 68 -4.59 -4.77 58.33
N LEU A 69 -4.59 -5.65 57.32
CA LEU A 69 -5.67 -6.62 57.11
C LEU A 69 -5.82 -7.61 58.27
N LEU A 70 -4.71 -7.99 58.91
CA LEU A 70 -4.74 -8.82 60.13
C LEU A 70 -5.29 -8.05 61.33
N GLN A 71 -4.98 -6.75 61.47
CA GLN A 71 -5.55 -5.89 62.52
C GLN A 71 -7.07 -5.70 62.32
N GLU A 72 -7.52 -5.63 61.08
CA GLU A 72 -8.95 -5.61 60.71
C GLU A 72 -9.66 -6.97 60.91
N GLY A 73 -8.92 -8.04 61.23
CA GLY A 73 -9.46 -9.39 61.41
C GLY A 73 -9.82 -10.10 60.10
N LYS A 74 -9.36 -9.59 58.95
CA LYS A 74 -9.55 -10.21 57.63
C LYS A 74 -8.39 -11.15 57.31
N ASN A 75 -8.63 -12.16 56.46
CA ASN A 75 -7.58 -13.01 55.93
C ASN A 75 -6.92 -12.36 54.70
N PRO A 76 -5.63 -11.97 54.75
CA PRO A 76 -4.97 -11.26 53.64
C PRO A 76 -5.00 -12.04 52.33
N TYR A 77 -4.90 -13.38 52.39
CA TYR A 77 -4.86 -14.21 51.19
C TYR A 77 -6.18 -14.22 50.41
N GLU A 78 -7.31 -14.13 51.11
CA GLU A 78 -8.63 -14.12 50.46
C GLU A 78 -8.89 -12.77 49.78
N VAL A 79 -8.43 -11.68 50.38
CA VAL A 79 -8.54 -10.32 49.81
C VAL A 79 -7.67 -10.23 48.55
N TRP A 80 -6.39 -10.58 48.64
CA TRP A 80 -5.49 -10.56 47.48
C TRP A 80 -5.93 -11.49 46.36
N ARG A 81 -6.48 -12.66 46.68
CA ARG A 81 -7.04 -13.56 45.66
C ARG A 81 -8.22 -12.92 44.93
N ARG A 82 -9.09 -12.18 45.63
CA ARG A 82 -10.23 -11.49 45.00
C ARG A 82 -9.74 -10.36 44.11
N GLU A 83 -8.84 -9.52 44.60
CA GLU A 83 -8.21 -8.43 43.84
C GLU A 83 -7.48 -8.97 42.60
N GLU A 84 -6.68 -10.03 42.73
CA GLU A 84 -5.99 -10.66 41.59
C GLU A 84 -6.98 -11.19 40.55
N MET A 85 -8.11 -11.75 41.00
CA MET A 85 -9.17 -12.21 40.10
C MET A 85 -9.92 -11.06 39.42
N GLU A 86 -10.08 -9.91 40.08
CA GLU A 86 -10.69 -8.70 39.54
C GLU A 86 -9.76 -8.05 38.50
N VAL A 87 -8.51 -7.80 38.85
CA VAL A 87 -7.48 -7.29 37.92
C VAL A 87 -7.38 -8.20 36.68
N ARG A 88 -7.35 -9.53 36.88
CA ARG A 88 -7.29 -10.47 35.76
C ARG A 88 -8.55 -10.42 34.88
N LYS A 89 -9.73 -10.14 35.44
CA LYS A 89 -10.95 -9.95 34.64
C LYS A 89 -10.88 -8.63 33.87
N GLU A 90 -10.44 -7.56 34.50
CA GLU A 90 -10.26 -6.25 33.86
C GLU A 90 -9.26 -6.32 32.70
N GLU A 91 -8.09 -6.93 32.91
CA GLU A 91 -7.12 -7.19 31.84
C GLU A 91 -7.73 -7.98 30.68
N GLN A 92 -8.56 -9.00 30.99
CA GLN A 92 -9.27 -9.75 29.96
C GLN A 92 -10.28 -8.89 29.22
N HIS A 93 -11.04 -8.05 29.92
CA HIS A 93 -11.98 -7.12 29.31
C HIS A 93 -11.27 -6.11 28.40
N LEU A 94 -10.16 -5.52 28.85
CA LEU A 94 -9.34 -4.60 28.06
C LEU A 94 -8.78 -5.29 26.82
N ARG A 95 -8.22 -6.50 26.96
CA ARG A 95 -7.73 -7.30 25.81
C ARG A 95 -8.84 -7.62 24.82
N LEU A 96 -10.03 -8.00 25.31
CA LEU A 96 -11.17 -8.29 24.45
C LEU A 96 -11.67 -7.03 23.74
N ARG A 97 -11.69 -5.88 24.43
CA ARG A 97 -12.05 -4.59 23.86
C ARG A 97 -11.07 -4.17 22.76
N ALA A 98 -9.77 -4.20 23.04
CA ALA A 98 -8.74 -3.90 22.05
C ALA A 98 -8.82 -4.84 20.83
N GLN A 99 -9.07 -6.14 21.06
CA GLN A 99 -9.30 -7.08 19.96
C GLN A 99 -10.58 -6.79 19.16
N ALA A 100 -11.65 -6.34 19.82
CA ALA A 100 -12.89 -5.97 19.16
C ALA A 100 -12.69 -4.71 18.29
N GLU A 101 -11.98 -3.72 18.82
CA GLU A 101 -11.59 -2.50 18.10
C GLU A 101 -10.78 -2.83 16.85
N LEU A 102 -9.68 -3.61 16.99
CA LEU A 102 -8.88 -4.06 15.83
C LEU A 102 -9.69 -4.84 14.79
N ARG A 103 -10.64 -5.68 15.22
CA ARG A 103 -11.53 -6.40 14.28
C ARG A 103 -12.50 -5.45 13.58
N SER A 104 -13.00 -4.44 14.29
CA SER A 104 -13.93 -3.46 13.75
C SER A 104 -13.27 -2.58 12.69
N GLU A 105 -12.04 -2.13 12.94
CA GLU A 105 -11.23 -1.36 11.99
C GLU A 105 -10.97 -2.17 10.73
N LYS A 106 -10.52 -3.42 10.88
CA LYS A 106 -10.30 -4.34 9.76
C LYS A 106 -11.56 -4.57 8.92
N LEU A 107 -12.72 -4.67 9.56
CA LEU A 107 -14.00 -4.82 8.85
C LEU A 107 -14.33 -3.56 8.04
N VAL A 108 -14.13 -2.38 8.63
CA VAL A 108 -14.33 -1.08 7.94
C VAL A 108 -13.40 -0.95 6.74
N GLU A 109 -12.12 -1.31 6.88
CA GLU A 109 -11.16 -1.32 5.77
C GLU A 109 -11.60 -2.25 4.63
N GLN A 110 -12.05 -3.46 4.97
CA GLN A 110 -12.58 -4.42 3.99
C GLN A 110 -13.81 -3.86 3.28
N LEU A 111 -14.73 -3.24 4.01
CA LEU A 111 -15.94 -2.63 3.44
C LEU A 111 -15.60 -1.49 2.47
N ILE A 112 -14.62 -0.64 2.81
CA ILE A 112 -14.14 0.43 1.92
C ILE A 112 -13.51 -0.16 0.66
N ALA A 113 -12.70 -1.22 0.78
CA ALA A 113 -12.10 -1.89 -0.36
C ALA A 113 -13.16 -2.52 -1.28
N GLU A 114 -14.14 -3.20 -0.70
CA GLU A 114 -15.27 -3.79 -1.43
C GLU A 114 -16.09 -2.73 -2.16
N ASP A 115 -16.45 -1.61 -1.52
CA ASP A 115 -17.19 -0.51 -2.15
C ASP A 115 -16.41 0.10 -3.33
N LYS A 116 -15.09 0.29 -3.20
CA LYS A 116 -14.23 0.75 -4.31
C LYS A 116 -14.27 -0.21 -5.49
N THR A 117 -14.13 -1.51 -5.24
CA THR A 117 -14.19 -2.52 -6.31
C THR A 117 -15.57 -2.61 -6.95
N TYR A 118 -16.63 -2.51 -6.15
CA TYR A 118 -18.01 -2.50 -6.62
C TYR A 118 -18.29 -1.31 -7.54
N LYS A 119 -17.90 -0.10 -7.13
CA LYS A 119 -18.03 1.12 -7.93
C LYS A 119 -17.28 1.01 -9.26
N ARG A 120 -16.05 0.48 -9.24
CA ARG A 120 -15.27 0.24 -10.46
C ARG A 120 -15.96 -0.74 -11.40
N ASN A 121 -16.42 -1.87 -10.87
CA ASN A 121 -17.16 -2.88 -11.65
C ASN A 121 -18.46 -2.32 -12.24
N MET A 122 -19.18 -1.49 -11.47
CA MET A 122 -20.38 -0.81 -11.95
C MET A 122 -20.06 0.14 -13.12
N GLN A 123 -19.00 0.95 -13.00
CA GLN A 123 -18.57 1.85 -14.07
C GLN A 123 -18.14 1.09 -15.33
N GLU A 124 -17.35 0.03 -15.18
CA GLU A 124 -16.94 -0.81 -16.30
C GLU A 124 -18.14 -1.50 -16.97
N SER A 125 -19.11 -1.95 -16.19
CA SER A 125 -20.37 -2.52 -16.71
C SER A 125 -21.16 -1.48 -17.50
N LYS A 126 -21.29 -0.25 -16.97
CA LYS A 126 -21.94 0.87 -17.67
C LYS A 126 -21.26 1.18 -19.00
N LYS A 127 -19.92 1.33 -19.01
CA LYS A 127 -19.13 1.56 -20.24
C LYS A 127 -19.32 0.44 -21.27
N LYS A 128 -19.28 -0.82 -20.82
CA LYS A 128 -19.52 -1.98 -21.71
C LYS A 128 -20.94 -1.98 -22.27
N ARG A 129 -21.94 -1.55 -21.49
CA ARG A 129 -23.32 -1.41 -21.95
C ARG A 129 -23.45 -0.30 -23.00
N GLU A 130 -22.89 0.88 -22.73
CA GLU A 130 -22.87 2.00 -23.67
C GLU A 130 -22.18 1.63 -24.98
N GLN A 131 -21.02 0.99 -24.93
CA GLN A 131 -20.32 0.50 -26.13
C GLN A 131 -21.16 -0.49 -26.94
N LYS A 132 -21.89 -1.40 -26.26
CA LYS A 132 -22.80 -2.34 -26.94
C LYS A 132 -23.97 -1.61 -27.59
N GLU A 133 -24.55 -0.62 -26.90
CA GLU A 133 -25.64 0.20 -27.43
C GLU A 133 -25.18 1.04 -28.63
N GLU A 134 -24.01 1.66 -28.57
CA GLU A 134 -23.40 2.38 -29.68
C GLU A 134 -23.09 1.48 -30.87
N PHE A 135 -22.49 0.32 -30.61
CA PHE A 135 -22.22 -0.68 -31.65
C PHE A 135 -23.51 -1.15 -32.31
N GLN A 136 -24.55 -1.46 -31.53
CA GLN A 136 -25.85 -1.82 -32.04
C GLN A 136 -26.49 -0.67 -32.83
N ARG A 137 -26.31 0.58 -32.41
CA ARG A 137 -26.80 1.76 -33.13
C ARG A 137 -26.06 1.98 -34.46
N GLN A 138 -24.79 1.62 -34.56
CA GLN A 138 -23.99 1.79 -35.77
C GLN A 138 -24.11 0.62 -36.76
N VAL A 139 -24.17 -0.62 -36.25
CA VAL A 139 -24.13 -1.88 -37.00
C VAL A 139 -25.52 -2.52 -37.13
N GLY A 140 -26.50 -2.03 -36.37
CA GLY A 140 -27.88 -2.49 -36.43
C GLY A 140 -28.47 -2.35 -37.83
N ASN A 141 -29.41 -3.23 -38.16
CA ASN A 141 -30.02 -3.31 -39.49
C ASN A 141 -30.59 -1.96 -39.94
N TYR A 142 -31.24 -1.22 -39.03
CA TYR A 142 -31.75 0.12 -39.30
C TYR A 142 -30.67 1.12 -39.73
N ALA A 143 -29.48 1.09 -39.13
CA ALA A 143 -28.39 1.99 -39.50
C ALA A 143 -27.75 1.60 -40.84
N LYS A 144 -27.67 0.30 -41.13
CA LYS A 144 -27.25 -0.20 -42.45
C LYS A 144 -28.25 0.20 -43.53
N GLU A 145 -29.54 -0.01 -43.30
CA GLU A 145 -30.62 0.42 -44.18
C GLU A 145 -30.55 1.92 -44.43
N LYS A 146 -30.48 2.75 -43.37
CA LYS A 146 -30.35 4.20 -43.51
C LYS A 146 -29.14 4.62 -44.37
N LYS A 147 -28.00 3.95 -44.24
CA LYS A 147 -26.81 4.20 -45.08
C LYS A 147 -27.05 3.82 -46.54
N ILE A 148 -27.69 2.67 -46.78
CA ILE A 148 -28.06 2.20 -48.12
C ILE A 148 -29.05 3.19 -48.76
N THR A 149 -30.10 3.57 -48.04
CA THR A 149 -31.09 4.57 -48.45
C THR A 149 -30.44 5.92 -48.78
N GLN A 150 -29.56 6.43 -47.91
CA GLN A 150 -28.82 7.67 -48.16
C GLN A 150 -27.92 7.58 -49.40
N TYR A 151 -27.27 6.43 -49.60
CA TYR A 151 -26.44 6.18 -50.77
C TYR A 151 -27.28 6.16 -52.06
N ILE A 152 -28.40 5.43 -52.06
CA ILE A 152 -29.35 5.37 -53.19
C ILE A 152 -29.80 6.79 -53.54
N ARG A 153 -30.34 7.55 -52.57
CA ARG A 153 -30.77 8.95 -52.80
C ARG A 153 -29.66 9.82 -53.36
N LYS A 154 -28.44 9.72 -52.84
CA LYS A 154 -27.30 10.51 -53.34
C LYS A 154 -26.95 10.20 -54.79
N MET A 155 -27.10 8.94 -55.21
CA MET A 155 -26.69 8.48 -56.54
C MET A 155 -27.81 8.58 -57.58
N THR A 156 -29.07 8.65 -57.15
CA THR A 156 -30.22 8.90 -58.02
C THR A 156 -30.34 10.37 -58.41
N ILE A 157 -30.61 10.64 -59.68
CA ILE A 157 -30.90 11.99 -60.18
C ILE A 157 -32.25 12.42 -59.61
N GLY A 158 -32.23 13.35 -58.64
CA GLY A 158 -33.45 13.87 -57.98
C GLY A 158 -33.60 13.52 -56.49
N ASN A 159 -32.64 12.82 -55.87
CA ASN A 159 -32.63 12.50 -54.43
C ASN A 159 -33.82 11.68 -53.91
N VAL A 160 -34.48 10.90 -54.79
CA VAL A 160 -35.66 10.10 -54.43
C VAL A 160 -35.27 8.64 -54.25
N ASP A 161 -35.82 7.97 -53.22
CA ASP A 161 -35.56 6.55 -52.92
C ASP A 161 -36.15 5.57 -53.95
N VAL A 162 -37.09 6.05 -54.76
CA VAL A 162 -37.82 5.20 -55.70
C VAL A 162 -36.97 5.06 -56.96
N LEU A 163 -36.25 3.95 -57.05
CA LEU A 163 -35.72 3.44 -58.32
C LEU A 163 -36.93 3.09 -59.19
N ASP A 164 -37.31 4.00 -60.09
CA ASP A 164 -38.21 3.83 -61.24
C ASP A 164 -39.32 2.75 -61.06
N PRO A 165 -40.57 3.11 -60.70
CA PRO A 165 -41.66 2.15 -60.54
C PRO A 165 -42.06 1.48 -61.87
N THR A 166 -41.60 2.01 -63.01
CA THR A 166 -41.95 1.53 -64.36
C THR A 166 -40.96 0.51 -64.95
N GLY A 167 -39.87 0.17 -64.25
CA GLY A 167 -38.97 -0.94 -64.63
C GLY A 167 -38.25 -0.78 -65.97
N THR A 168 -38.28 0.41 -66.56
CA THR A 168 -37.67 0.74 -67.86
C THR A 168 -36.24 1.26 -67.76
N ALA A 169 -35.72 1.46 -66.55
CA ALA A 169 -34.33 1.78 -66.33
C ALA A 169 -33.43 0.63 -66.84
N LEU A 170 -32.58 0.95 -67.84
CA LEU A 170 -31.48 0.10 -68.29
C LEU A 170 -30.82 -0.56 -67.09
N ARG A 171 -30.67 -1.89 -67.14
CA ARG A 171 -29.93 -2.72 -66.19
C ARG A 171 -28.78 -1.93 -65.56
N ILE A 172 -28.99 -1.45 -64.34
CA ILE A 172 -27.97 -0.74 -63.57
C ILE A 172 -27.02 -1.81 -63.06
N ASP A 173 -26.00 -2.13 -63.84
CA ASP A 173 -24.91 -2.96 -63.36
C ASP A 173 -24.24 -2.20 -62.20
N PRO A 174 -24.04 -2.83 -61.03
CA PRO A 174 -23.37 -2.17 -59.90
C PRO A 174 -22.01 -1.67 -60.36
N SER A 175 -21.66 -0.42 -60.02
CA SER A 175 -20.37 0.16 -60.39
C SER A 175 -19.25 -0.77 -59.91
N LYS A 176 -18.67 -1.56 -60.82
CA LYS A 176 -17.57 -2.46 -60.51
C LYS A 176 -16.37 -1.55 -60.26
N VAL A 177 -16.05 -1.31 -58.99
CA VAL A 177 -14.84 -0.58 -58.60
C VAL A 177 -13.66 -1.46 -58.99
N SER A 178 -13.16 -1.29 -60.21
CA SER A 178 -11.92 -1.92 -60.65
C SER A 178 -10.78 -1.17 -59.99
N ILE A 179 -10.13 -1.79 -59.01
CA ILE A 179 -8.89 -1.26 -58.44
C ILE A 179 -7.81 -1.39 -59.51
N GLN A 180 -7.55 -0.31 -60.24
CA GLN A 180 -6.38 -0.25 -61.11
C GLN A 180 -5.13 -0.25 -60.23
N ARG A 181 -4.28 -1.25 -60.43
CA ARG A 181 -3.02 -1.38 -59.70
C ARG A 181 -2.06 -0.32 -60.23
N THR A 182 -1.66 0.59 -59.36
CA THR A 182 -0.62 1.58 -59.64
C THR A 182 0.72 0.89 -59.82
N ASN A 183 1.67 1.51 -60.53
CA ASN A 183 3.04 0.97 -60.74
C ASN A 183 3.77 0.64 -59.42
N ALA A 184 3.37 1.21 -58.29
CA ALA A 184 3.91 0.87 -56.97
C ALA A 184 3.51 -0.53 -56.46
N PHE A 185 2.43 -1.11 -57.00
CA PHE A 185 1.91 -2.42 -56.58
C PHE A 185 2.86 -3.54 -57.03
N GLY A 186 3.44 -4.25 -56.07
CA GLY A 186 4.41 -5.33 -56.31
C GLY A 186 5.88 -4.92 -56.19
N LEU A 187 6.19 -3.62 -56.11
CA LEU A 187 7.55 -3.10 -55.89
C LEU A 187 7.86 -2.79 -54.41
N GLY A 188 6.95 -3.12 -53.48
CA GLY A 188 7.10 -2.83 -52.05
C GLY A 188 7.06 -1.34 -51.68
N ARG A 189 6.70 -0.47 -52.63
CA ARG A 189 6.56 0.98 -52.41
C ARG A 189 5.11 1.31 -52.08
N ALA A 190 4.90 2.12 -51.04
CA ALA A 190 3.58 2.64 -50.70
C ALA A 190 3.10 3.65 -51.76
N ARG A 191 1.78 3.83 -51.90
CA ARG A 191 1.24 4.85 -52.81
C ARG A 191 1.59 6.25 -52.28
N THR A 192 1.83 7.19 -53.17
CA THR A 192 2.12 8.59 -52.79
C THR A 192 1.02 9.20 -51.95
N GLU A 193 -0.24 8.89 -52.25
CA GLU A 193 -1.40 9.32 -51.45
C GLU A 193 -1.41 8.72 -50.04
N GLU A 194 -1.04 7.44 -49.90
CA GLU A 194 -0.94 6.78 -48.59
C GLU A 194 0.18 7.40 -47.76
N ILE A 195 1.33 7.71 -48.38
CA ILE A 195 2.45 8.41 -47.72
C ILE A 195 2.00 9.79 -47.23
N GLN A 196 1.25 10.55 -48.04
CA GLN A 196 0.73 11.86 -47.63
C GLN A 196 -0.31 11.77 -46.51
N ASN A 197 -1.14 10.73 -46.51
CA ASN A 197 -2.11 10.49 -45.44
C ASN A 197 -1.43 10.10 -44.13
N VAL A 198 -0.43 9.21 -44.18
CA VAL A 198 0.39 8.85 -43.02
C VAL A 198 1.16 10.06 -42.50
N ALA A 199 1.75 10.88 -43.37
CA ALA A 199 2.43 12.11 -42.96
C ALA A 199 1.48 13.09 -42.25
N ARG A 200 0.24 13.24 -42.75
CA ARG A 200 -0.80 14.03 -42.05
C ARG A 200 -1.17 13.43 -40.69
N GLN A 201 -1.34 12.12 -40.62
CA GLN A 201 -1.65 11.43 -39.36
C GLN A 201 -0.51 11.60 -38.34
N VAL A 202 0.74 11.43 -38.74
CA VAL A 202 1.91 11.64 -37.88
C VAL A 202 1.97 13.09 -37.39
N LYS A 203 1.73 14.07 -38.28
CA LYS A 203 1.69 15.49 -37.89
C LYS A 203 0.56 15.78 -36.89
N SER A 204 -0.63 15.22 -37.09
CA SER A 204 -1.74 15.33 -36.13
C SER A 204 -1.49 14.59 -34.82
N GLY A 205 -0.74 13.49 -34.86
CA GLY A 205 -0.32 12.76 -33.66
C GLY A 205 0.70 13.54 -32.84
N ASN A 206 1.70 14.13 -33.49
CA ASN A 206 2.73 14.94 -32.83
C ASN A 206 2.14 16.17 -32.14
N THR A 207 1.24 16.90 -32.82
CA THR A 207 0.53 18.04 -32.21
C THR A 207 -0.32 17.63 -30.99
N ARG A 208 -0.93 16.44 -31.02
CA ARG A 208 -1.67 15.91 -29.87
C ARG A 208 -0.75 15.50 -28.72
N ILE A 209 0.46 14.99 -29.01
CA ILE A 209 1.48 14.68 -28.01
C ILE A 209 2.02 15.97 -27.38
N GLU A 210 2.25 17.02 -28.17
CA GLU A 210 2.66 18.34 -27.67
C GLU A 210 1.60 18.93 -26.74
N GLN A 211 0.33 18.93 -27.15
CA GLN A 211 -0.80 19.36 -26.30
C GLN A 211 -0.89 18.57 -25.00
N TRP A 212 -0.64 17.25 -25.04
CA TRP A 212 -0.63 16.43 -23.83
C TRP A 212 0.55 16.74 -22.92
N LYS A 213 1.75 17.02 -23.47
CA LYS A 213 2.92 17.43 -22.68
C LYS A 213 2.71 18.79 -22.02
N GLU A 214 2.15 19.76 -22.75
CA GLU A 214 1.81 21.08 -22.20
C GLU A 214 0.77 20.96 -21.07
N ALA A 215 -0.25 20.12 -21.25
CA ALA A 215 -1.25 19.87 -20.21
C ALA A 215 -0.64 19.24 -18.95
N ASN A 216 0.30 18.30 -19.10
CA ASN A 216 0.98 17.67 -17.97
C ASN A 216 1.99 18.60 -17.29
N GLN A 217 2.70 19.46 -18.03
CA GLN A 217 3.60 20.46 -17.44
C GLN A 217 2.83 21.46 -16.59
N ASN A 218 1.67 21.94 -17.08
CA ASN A 218 0.83 22.85 -16.30
C ASN A 218 0.33 22.19 -15.01
N THR A 219 -0.01 20.89 -15.02
CA THR A 219 -0.41 20.19 -13.78
C THR A 219 0.76 20.01 -12.81
N GLU A 220 1.97 19.74 -13.29
CA GLU A 220 3.15 19.64 -12.43
C GLU A 220 3.50 21.01 -11.82
N GLU A 221 3.41 22.10 -12.58
CA GLU A 221 3.61 23.47 -12.07
C GLU A 221 2.52 23.89 -11.08
N GLU A 222 1.26 23.48 -11.29
CA GLU A 222 0.16 23.71 -10.34
C GLU A 222 0.36 22.92 -9.02
N GLU A 223 0.76 21.64 -9.10
CA GLU A 223 1.05 20.80 -7.94
C GLU A 223 2.25 21.33 -7.13
N GLU A 224 3.32 21.80 -7.80
CA GLU A 224 4.47 22.43 -7.15
C GLU A 224 4.10 23.76 -6.47
N ALA A 225 3.25 24.58 -7.10
CA ALA A 225 2.76 25.82 -6.51
C ALA A 225 1.86 25.59 -5.30
N GLU A 226 1.04 24.53 -5.33
CA GLU A 226 0.19 24.14 -4.20
C GLU A 226 1.01 23.56 -3.04
N ALA A 227 2.06 22.78 -3.35
CA ALA A 227 3.01 22.28 -2.34
C ALA A 227 3.76 23.42 -1.64
N LEU A 228 4.24 24.42 -2.39
CA LEU A 228 4.90 25.61 -1.83
C LEU A 228 3.95 26.45 -0.96
N ARG A 229 2.66 26.55 -1.33
CA ARG A 229 1.64 27.20 -0.50
C ARG A 229 1.41 26.45 0.80
N MET A 230 1.29 25.12 0.75
CA MET A 230 1.13 24.32 1.98
C MET A 230 2.37 24.41 2.88
N GLU A 231 3.58 24.45 2.32
CA GLU A 231 4.80 24.65 3.10
C GLU A 231 4.86 26.04 3.74
N GLN A 232 4.44 27.09 3.03
CA GLN A 232 4.28 28.43 3.59
C GLN A 232 3.23 28.48 4.70
N GLU A 233 2.06 27.87 4.52
CA GLU A 233 1.03 27.80 5.55
C GLU A 233 1.49 27.01 6.79
N GLN A 234 2.26 25.93 6.61
CA GLN A 234 2.85 25.19 7.72
C GLN A 234 3.89 26.02 8.47
N MET A 235 4.74 26.76 7.75
CA MET A 235 5.70 27.70 8.32
C MET A 235 5.00 28.84 9.07
N ASP A 236 3.94 29.42 8.51
CA ASP A 236 3.17 30.49 9.13
C ASP A 236 2.43 29.99 10.37
N ASN A 237 1.81 28.80 10.33
CA ASN A 237 1.23 28.18 11.51
C ASN A 237 2.29 27.87 12.58
N PHE A 238 3.47 27.40 12.18
CA PHE A 238 4.58 27.18 13.11
C PHE A 238 5.04 28.50 13.76
N LEU A 239 5.22 29.56 12.97
CA LEU A 239 5.57 30.89 13.48
C LEU A 239 4.48 31.51 14.36
N ARG A 240 3.20 31.26 14.04
CA ARG A 240 2.05 31.69 14.86
C ARG A 240 2.02 30.94 16.19
N SER A 241 2.30 29.63 16.19
CA SER A 241 2.47 28.85 17.42
C SER A 241 3.70 29.26 18.24
N ALA A 242 4.77 29.73 17.60
CA ALA A 242 6.01 30.13 18.24
C ALA A 242 6.02 31.58 18.75
N SER A 243 5.16 32.45 18.19
CA SER A 243 5.10 33.88 18.53
C SER A 243 4.27 34.19 19.77
N GLY A 244 3.55 33.22 20.35
CA GLY A 244 2.95 33.37 21.67
C GLY A 244 1.95 34.52 21.81
N GLU A 245 1.33 34.95 20.70
CA GLU A 245 0.21 35.88 20.70
C GLU A 245 -1.09 35.11 20.44
N ASP A 246 -1.57 34.43 21.47
CA ASP A 246 -3.01 34.30 21.71
C ASP A 246 -3.24 34.64 23.18
N GLY A 247 -3.42 35.93 23.42
CA GLY A 247 -4.34 36.37 24.43
C GLY A 247 -5.75 36.32 23.84
N ASP A 248 -6.55 35.35 24.28
CA ASP A 248 -7.89 35.65 24.73
C ASP A 248 -8.30 34.67 25.86
N PRO A 249 -9.09 35.15 26.84
CA PRO A 249 -9.31 34.47 28.11
C PRO A 249 -10.28 33.29 27.92
N PHE A 250 -9.73 32.10 28.03
CA PHE A 250 -10.49 30.86 28.11
C PHE A 250 -11.33 30.86 29.39
N GLU A 251 -12.63 30.72 29.18
CA GLU A 251 -13.68 30.49 30.15
C GLU A 251 -13.29 29.30 31.05
N VAL A 252 -13.38 29.50 32.36
CA VAL A 252 -13.05 28.48 33.37
C VAL A 252 -14.14 27.42 33.33
N GLU A 253 -13.93 26.37 32.53
CA GLU A 253 -14.57 25.07 32.74
C GLU A 253 -13.69 24.21 33.66
N GLU A 254 -14.39 23.56 34.59
CA GLU A 254 -13.89 22.88 35.77
C GLU A 254 -12.96 21.68 35.44
N PRO A 255 -11.97 21.39 36.29
CA PRO A 255 -10.99 20.33 36.04
C PRO A 255 -11.60 18.94 36.30
N GLU A 256 -11.74 18.13 35.25
CA GLU A 256 -11.83 16.68 35.40
C GLU A 256 -10.42 16.07 35.53
N GLU A 257 -10.36 15.10 36.43
CA GLU A 257 -9.19 14.57 37.10
C GLU A 257 -8.27 13.77 36.19
N ASP A 258 -6.98 14.04 36.37
CA ASP A 258 -5.79 13.21 36.15
C ASP A 258 -6.03 11.71 35.82
N GLU A 259 -5.64 11.28 34.62
CA GLU A 259 -5.16 9.90 34.41
C GLU A 259 -3.74 9.90 33.83
N GLU A 260 -2.84 9.34 34.63
CA GLU A 260 -1.41 9.24 34.44
C GLU A 260 -1.06 8.38 33.21
N GLU A 261 -0.28 8.93 32.27
CA GLU A 261 0.37 8.19 31.21
C GLU A 261 1.48 7.29 31.79
N GLU A 262 1.22 5.99 31.95
CA GLU A 262 2.28 4.99 32.07
C GLU A 262 2.79 4.58 30.68
N SER A 263 4.04 4.96 30.43
CA SER A 263 4.86 4.57 29.29
C SER A 263 5.03 3.04 29.20
N GLU A 264 4.46 2.39 28.18
CA GLU A 264 4.72 0.98 27.91
C GLU A 264 5.96 0.76 27.01
N GLU A 265 6.88 0.01 27.62
CA GLU A 265 8.15 -0.48 27.12
C GLU A 265 7.91 -1.59 26.06
N ALA A 266 8.36 -1.37 24.82
CA ALA A 266 8.24 -2.34 23.74
C ALA A 266 9.02 -3.64 24.03
N VAL A 267 8.32 -4.70 24.42
CA VAL A 267 8.88 -6.06 24.52
C VAL A 267 8.56 -6.84 23.24
N GLY A 268 9.55 -6.93 22.36
CA GLY A 268 9.50 -7.84 21.21
C GLY A 268 9.56 -9.30 21.64
N VAL A 269 8.49 -10.05 21.38
CA VAL A 269 8.46 -11.52 21.52
C VAL A 269 8.33 -12.14 20.14
N GLY A 270 9.43 -12.75 19.69
CA GLY A 270 9.49 -13.52 18.45
C GLY A 270 8.65 -14.79 18.51
N GLU A 271 7.68 -14.88 17.61
CA GLU A 271 6.79 -16.02 17.44
C GLU A 271 7.48 -17.13 16.62
N ARG A 272 7.81 -18.26 17.28
CA ARG A 272 8.22 -19.50 16.60
C ARG A 272 7.01 -20.38 16.37
N VAL A 273 6.53 -20.37 15.13
CA VAL A 273 5.55 -21.31 14.60
C VAL A 273 6.17 -22.72 14.55
N LYS A 274 5.61 -23.67 15.30
CA LYS A 274 5.77 -25.12 15.02
C LYS A 274 4.40 -25.69 14.70
N ALA A 275 4.16 -25.84 13.40
CA ALA A 275 3.13 -26.72 12.87
C ALA A 275 3.53 -28.18 13.15
N GLN A 276 2.68 -28.92 13.85
CA GLN A 276 2.66 -30.38 13.77
C GLN A 276 1.29 -30.79 13.26
N ALA A 277 1.24 -31.00 11.95
CA ALA A 277 0.19 -31.75 11.29
C ALA A 277 0.58 -33.23 11.31
N SER A 278 -0.26 -34.07 11.89
CA SER A 278 -0.39 -35.49 11.49
C SER A 278 -1.69 -36.04 12.04
N GLY A 279 -2.79 -35.75 11.33
CA GLY A 279 -4.02 -36.54 11.43
C GLY A 279 -3.86 -37.77 10.54
N THR A 280 -3.76 -38.95 11.17
CA THR A 280 -3.96 -40.23 10.48
C THR A 280 -5.17 -40.90 11.09
N GLY A 281 -6.32 -40.67 10.46
CA GLY A 281 -7.53 -41.47 10.63
C GLY A 281 -7.72 -42.37 9.40
N ARG A 282 -7.83 -43.68 9.63
CA ARG A 282 -8.40 -44.75 8.77
C ARG A 282 -7.96 -46.09 9.38
N ALA A 283 -8.75 -47.15 9.47
CA ALA A 283 -10.16 -47.40 9.19
C ALA A 283 -10.52 -48.65 10.02
N TYR A 284 -11.74 -48.72 10.53
CA TYR A 284 -12.35 -49.97 10.98
C TYR A 284 -13.02 -50.62 9.77
N ASP A 285 -12.75 -51.91 9.55
CA ASP A 285 -13.62 -52.84 8.84
C ASP A 285 -13.55 -54.16 9.62
N ASP A 286 -14.66 -54.53 10.25
CA ASP A 286 -15.04 -55.88 10.70
C ASP A 286 -16.46 -56.13 10.16
#